data_AF-A0A679JFM5-F1
#
_entry.id   AF-A0A679JFM5-F1
#
_cell.length_a   1.000
_cell.length_b   1.000
_cell.length_c   1.000
_cell.angle_alpha   90.00
_cell.angle_beta   90.00
_cell.angle_gamma   90.00
#
_symmetry.space_group_name_H-M   'P 1'
#
loop_
_entity.id
_entity.type
_entity.pdbx_description
1 polymer ?
#
loop_
_entity_poly.entity_id
_entity_poly.type
_entity_poly.pdbx_seq_one_letter_code
_entity_poly.pdbx_strand_id
1 'polypeptide(L)'
;MTFARKPYIRRPQPLYAPVERRGTYDAPVTGSPVSVPKTERAAGGVLEQLHKSRLVELGCMCCDMALDMFTPDVELHHRRAGQGWGKGDWMTLIPLCPEHHRGATGVHGLGTKGFPKHYGFTEQDMLDKALQLLNITPKGQGEKA
;
A
#
# COMPACT_ATOMS: atom_id res chain seq x y z
N MET A 1 -0.82 53.15 -37.37
CA MET A 1 -0.53 54.07 -36.24
C MET A 1 0.40 53.37 -35.28
N THR A 2 1.67 53.76 -35.22
CA THR A 2 2.69 53.14 -34.36
C THR A 2 2.67 53.80 -32.98
N PHE A 3 2.32 53.05 -31.94
CA PHE A 3 2.39 53.52 -30.55
C PHE A 3 3.85 53.56 -30.11
N ALA A 4 4.47 54.74 -30.14
CA ALA A 4 5.77 54.97 -29.53
C ALA A 4 5.63 54.79 -28.00
N ARG A 5 6.20 53.72 -27.46
CA ARG A 5 6.22 53.47 -26.01
C ARG A 5 7.14 54.52 -25.38
N LYS A 6 6.60 55.36 -24.50
CA LYS A 6 7.37 56.34 -23.72
C LYS A 6 8.57 55.63 -23.05
N PRO A 7 9.79 56.18 -23.15
CA PRO A 7 10.95 55.59 -22.50
C PRO A 7 10.73 55.57 -20.99
N TYR A 8 11.02 54.43 -20.36
CA TYR A 8 10.91 54.27 -18.92
C TYR A 8 12.05 55.05 -18.24
N ILE A 9 11.71 56.22 -17.69
CA ILE A 9 12.63 57.01 -16.87
C ILE A 9 12.49 56.50 -15.43
N ARG A 10 13.49 55.75 -14.93
CA ARG A 10 13.56 55.39 -13.51
C ARG A 10 13.71 56.66 -12.69
N ARG A 11 12.65 57.05 -11.98
CA ARG A 11 12.77 58.06 -10.91
C ARG A 11 13.65 57.45 -9.80
N PRO A 12 14.71 58.13 -9.34
CA PRO A 12 15.50 57.65 -8.23
C PRO A 12 14.59 57.55 -7.00
N GLN A 13 14.53 56.36 -6.39
CA GLN A 13 13.82 56.23 -5.13
C GLN A 13 14.62 57.00 -4.06
N PRO A 14 13.96 57.80 -3.22
CA PRO A 14 14.65 58.49 -2.14
C PRO A 14 15.29 57.42 -1.24
N LEU A 15 16.61 57.52 -1.04
CA LEU A 15 17.40 56.60 -0.22
C LEU A 15 16.95 56.52 1.25
N TYR A 16 15.99 57.36 1.66
CA TYR A 16 15.49 57.43 3.02
C TYR A 16 14.03 57.92 3.03
N ALA A 17 13.10 57.09 2.56
CA ALA A 17 11.69 57.24 2.93
C ALA A 17 11.44 56.31 4.14
N PRO A 18 11.17 56.84 5.35
CA PRO A 18 10.83 55.99 6.47
C PRO A 18 9.47 55.35 6.19
N VAL A 19 9.48 54.04 5.95
CA VAL A 19 8.25 53.26 5.82
C VAL A 19 7.71 53.08 7.23
N GLU A 20 6.66 53.81 7.60
CA GLU A 20 5.94 53.57 8.85
C GLU A 20 5.39 52.14 8.81
N ARG A 21 5.98 51.25 9.64
CA ARG A 21 5.46 49.89 9.84
C ARG A 21 4.12 49.97 10.58
N ARG A 22 3.02 50.16 9.85
CA ARG A 22 1.68 49.88 10.37
C ARG A 22 1.42 48.39 10.22
N GLY A 23 1.90 47.62 11.19
CA GLY A 23 1.59 46.21 11.30
C GLY A 23 1.56 45.79 12.75
N THR A 24 0.40 45.32 13.20
CA THR A 24 0.17 44.77 14.54
C THR A 24 0.70 43.35 14.66
N TYR A 25 1.87 43.07 14.07
CA TYR A 25 2.48 41.77 14.23
C TYR A 25 3.06 41.75 15.65
N ASP A 26 2.47 40.95 16.52
CA ASP A 26 3.09 40.57 17.80
C ASP A 26 4.56 40.21 17.58
N ALA A 27 5.38 40.50 18.59
CA ALA A 27 6.83 40.34 18.55
C ALA A 27 7.24 39.03 17.83
N PRO A 28 8.33 39.02 17.03
CA PRO A 28 8.77 37.81 16.35
C PRO A 28 8.98 36.73 17.42
N VAL A 29 8.26 35.62 17.29
CA VAL A 29 8.37 34.48 18.21
C VAL A 29 9.83 34.06 18.22
N THR A 30 10.55 34.34 19.30
CA THR A 30 11.99 34.05 19.46
C THR A 30 12.27 32.57 19.69
N GLY A 31 11.27 31.71 19.52
CA GLY A 31 11.43 30.26 19.60
C GLY A 31 12.03 29.72 18.31
N SER A 32 13.09 28.91 18.43
CA SER A 32 13.49 28.00 17.36
C SER A 32 12.27 27.19 16.89
N PRO A 33 12.08 26.96 15.58
CA PRO A 33 10.97 26.13 15.12
C PRO A 33 11.08 24.76 15.77
N VAL A 34 10.10 24.41 16.59
CA VAL A 34 9.99 23.05 17.13
C VAL A 34 9.75 22.14 15.94
N SER A 35 10.67 21.23 15.67
CA SER A 35 10.51 20.25 14.61
C SER A 35 9.23 19.45 14.89
N VAL A 36 8.27 19.53 13.97
CA VAL A 36 7.12 18.64 14.00
C VAL A 36 7.67 17.20 13.96
N PRO A 37 7.31 16.33 14.93
CA PRO A 37 7.80 14.96 14.91
C PRO A 37 7.39 14.35 13.58
N LYS A 38 8.37 13.77 12.87
CA LYS A 38 8.13 13.09 11.60
C LYS A 38 7.13 11.97 11.90
N THR A 39 5.90 12.12 11.43
CA THR A 39 4.88 11.08 11.57
C THR A 39 5.49 9.79 11.02
N GLU A 40 5.55 8.75 11.84
CA GLU A 40 6.03 7.43 11.40
C GLU A 40 5.00 6.86 10.41
N ARG A 41 5.15 7.21 9.13
CA ARG A 41 4.31 6.63 8.09
C ARG A 41 4.68 5.15 7.99
N ALA A 42 3.72 4.28 8.26
CA ALA A 42 3.87 2.85 8.02
C ALA A 42 4.36 2.62 6.58
N ALA A 43 5.35 1.74 6.41
CA ALA A 43 5.93 1.44 5.12
C ALA A 43 4.89 0.74 4.23
N GLY A 44 4.33 1.48 3.25
CA GLY A 44 3.36 0.98 2.29
C GLY A 44 2.29 2.02 1.95
N GLY A 45 1.68 1.91 0.77
CA GLY A 45 0.56 2.78 0.39
C GLY A 45 -0.70 2.50 1.25
N VAL A 46 -1.61 3.46 1.37
CA VAL A 46 -2.88 3.27 2.11
C VAL A 46 -3.68 2.08 1.56
N LEU A 47 -3.70 1.92 0.24
CA LEU A 47 -4.38 0.81 -0.42
C LEU A 47 -3.78 -0.56 -0.09
N GLU A 48 -2.45 -0.63 -0.01
CA GLU A 48 -1.73 -1.86 0.35
C GLU A 48 -2.08 -2.28 1.79
N GLN A 49 -2.08 -1.34 2.72
CA GLN A 49 -2.42 -1.61 4.12
C GLN A 49 -3.87 -2.08 4.25
N LEU A 50 -4.82 -1.40 3.59
CA LEU A 50 -6.23 -1.80 3.59
C LEU A 50 -6.44 -3.19 2.99
N HIS A 51 -5.74 -3.52 1.89
CA HIS A 51 -5.81 -4.85 1.29
C HIS A 51 -5.30 -5.93 2.24
N LYS A 52 -4.14 -5.71 2.87
CA LYS A 52 -3.58 -6.63 3.86
C LYS A 52 -4.52 -6.83 5.05
N SER A 53 -5.10 -5.77 5.59
CA SER A 53 -6.06 -5.88 6.71
C SER A 53 -7.29 -6.71 6.32
N ARG A 54 -7.85 -6.46 5.12
CA ARG A 54 -8.98 -7.24 4.60
C ARG A 54 -8.64 -8.72 4.40
N LEU A 55 -7.43 -9.04 3.93
CA LEU A 55 -6.98 -10.43 3.84
C LEU A 55 -6.89 -11.10 5.21
N VAL A 56 -6.41 -10.37 6.23
CA VAL A 56 -6.32 -10.89 7.60
C VAL A 56 -7.71 -11.21 8.16
N GLU A 57 -8.71 -10.38 7.86
CA GLU A 57 -10.11 -10.58 8.29
C GLU A 57 -10.75 -11.84 7.69
N LEU A 58 -10.31 -12.31 6.51
CA LEU A 58 -10.85 -13.53 5.89
C LEU A 58 -10.40 -14.82 6.60
N GLY A 59 -9.33 -14.77 7.39
CA GLY A 59 -8.77 -15.97 8.02
C GLY A 59 -8.04 -16.88 7.02
N CYS A 60 -7.68 -18.09 7.46
CA CYS A 60 -6.87 -19.00 6.66
C CYS A 60 -7.64 -19.60 5.48
N MET A 61 -7.24 -19.29 4.25
CA MET A 61 -7.90 -19.83 3.04
C MET A 61 -7.77 -21.34 2.90
N CYS A 62 -6.67 -21.93 3.35
CA CYS A 62 -6.51 -23.38 3.32
C CYS A 62 -7.48 -24.08 4.28
N CYS A 63 -7.65 -23.56 5.50
CA CYS A 63 -8.61 -24.09 6.46
C CYS A 63 -10.06 -23.96 5.94
N ASP A 64 -10.39 -22.82 5.35
CA ASP A 64 -11.70 -22.58 4.77
C ASP A 64 -11.98 -23.52 3.57
N MET A 65 -11.01 -23.72 2.67
CA MET A 65 -11.19 -24.60 1.50
C MET A 65 -11.12 -26.09 1.81
N ALA A 66 -10.23 -26.52 2.71
CA ALA A 66 -9.99 -27.94 2.98
C ALA A 66 -10.86 -28.49 4.12
N LEU A 67 -11.18 -27.66 5.12
CA LEU A 67 -11.83 -28.08 6.36
C LEU A 67 -13.15 -27.34 6.61
N ASP A 68 -13.56 -26.42 5.72
CA ASP A 68 -14.76 -25.59 5.85
C ASP A 68 -14.82 -24.85 7.21
N MET A 69 -13.65 -24.40 7.68
CA MET A 69 -13.50 -23.77 8.98
C MET A 69 -12.81 -22.40 8.89
N PHE A 70 -13.35 -21.43 9.61
CA PHE A 70 -12.69 -20.15 9.83
C PHE A 70 -11.60 -20.30 10.89
N THR A 71 -10.37 -19.91 10.56
CA THR A 71 -9.24 -19.90 11.51
C THR A 71 -8.70 -18.48 11.62
N PRO A 72 -8.85 -17.82 12.79
CA PRO A 72 -8.20 -16.54 13.07
C PRO A 72 -6.68 -16.75 13.22
N ASP A 73 -5.91 -15.66 13.20
CA ASP A 73 -4.43 -15.64 13.21
C ASP A 73 -3.77 -16.17 11.93
N VAL A 74 -3.54 -15.25 11.00
CA VAL A 74 -2.95 -15.55 9.70
C VAL A 74 -1.68 -14.78 9.43
N GLU A 75 -0.77 -15.44 8.72
CA GLU A 75 0.42 -14.88 8.11
C GLU A 75 0.17 -14.71 6.61
N LEU A 76 0.62 -13.60 6.05
CA LEU A 76 0.44 -13.30 4.63
C LEU A 76 1.56 -13.95 3.81
N HIS A 77 1.19 -14.96 3.04
CA HIS A 77 2.07 -15.72 2.16
C HIS A 77 2.03 -15.16 0.74
N HIS A 78 3.17 -14.92 0.11
CA HIS A 78 3.21 -14.57 -1.32
C HIS A 78 3.13 -15.84 -2.15
N ARG A 79 2.21 -15.87 -3.11
CA ARG A 79 2.13 -16.96 -4.09
C ARG A 79 3.46 -17.12 -4.82
N ARG A 80 4.06 -18.31 -4.75
CA ARG A 80 5.35 -18.62 -5.40
C ARG A 80 5.20 -19.24 -6.77
N ALA A 81 4.12 -19.97 -7.01
CA ALA A 81 3.91 -20.68 -8.27
C ALA A 81 3.96 -19.69 -9.46
N GLY A 82 4.83 -19.91 -10.44
CA GLY A 82 4.87 -19.10 -11.67
C GLY A 82 5.34 -17.64 -11.54
N GLN A 83 5.83 -17.17 -10.38
CA GLN A 83 6.34 -15.80 -10.20
C GLN A 83 7.85 -15.61 -10.45
N GLY A 84 8.53 -16.61 -11.04
CA GLY A 84 9.96 -16.52 -11.33
C GLY A 84 10.80 -16.26 -10.07
N TRP A 85 11.87 -15.48 -10.19
CA TRP A 85 12.80 -15.15 -9.09
C TRP A 85 12.42 -13.86 -8.34
N GLY A 86 11.26 -13.26 -8.62
CA GLY A 86 10.84 -11.97 -8.08
C GLY A 86 10.05 -12.08 -6.77
N LYS A 87 10.09 -11.00 -5.96
CA LYS A 87 9.17 -10.81 -4.84
C LYS A 87 7.77 -10.51 -5.40
N GLY A 88 6.76 -11.26 -4.97
CA GLY A 88 5.38 -11.03 -5.38
C GLY A 88 4.84 -9.66 -4.96
N ASP A 89 3.80 -9.21 -5.65
CA ASP A 89 3.09 -7.97 -5.32
C ASP A 89 2.15 -8.19 -4.13
N TRP A 90 1.76 -7.10 -3.45
CA TRP A 90 0.82 -7.15 -2.33
C TRP A 90 -0.56 -7.69 -2.71
N MET A 91 -0.93 -7.66 -3.99
CA MET A 91 -2.15 -8.27 -4.54
C MET A 91 -2.07 -9.79 -4.71
N THR A 92 -0.89 -10.39 -4.54
CA THR A 92 -0.64 -11.84 -4.69
C THR A 92 -0.42 -12.53 -3.34
N LEU A 93 -0.91 -11.89 -2.28
CA LEU A 93 -0.85 -12.39 -0.91
C LEU A 93 -2.04 -13.31 -0.61
N ILE A 94 -1.76 -14.38 0.13
CA ILE A 94 -2.73 -15.38 0.56
C ILE A 94 -2.66 -15.44 2.10
N PRO A 95 -3.77 -15.27 2.81
CA PRO A 95 -3.79 -15.40 4.26
C PRO A 95 -3.83 -16.87 4.66
N LEU A 96 -2.84 -17.30 5.46
CA LEU A 96 -2.68 -18.69 5.91
C LEU A 96 -2.34 -18.73 7.40
N CYS A 97 -2.90 -19.69 8.14
CA CYS A 97 -2.50 -19.92 9.53
C CYS A 97 -1.05 -20.47 9.61
N PRO A 98 -0.37 -20.37 10.76
CA PRO A 98 1.02 -20.83 10.90
C PRO A 98 1.27 -22.27 10.43
N GLU A 99 0.33 -23.18 10.71
CA GLU A 99 0.38 -24.59 10.26
C GLU A 99 0.34 -24.70 8.73
N HIS A 100 -0.59 -24.02 8.07
CA HIS A 100 -0.73 -24.06 6.62
C HIS A 100 0.27 -23.15 5.89
N HIS A 101 0.95 -22.25 6.59
CA HIS A 101 2.02 -21.44 6.02
C HIS A 101 3.37 -22.17 6.10
N ARG A 102 3.83 -22.48 7.32
CA ARG A 102 5.18 -22.98 7.63
C ARG A 102 5.20 -24.41 8.19
N GLY A 103 4.07 -24.92 8.66
CA GLY A 103 3.94 -26.26 9.24
C GLY A 103 4.10 -27.38 8.21
N ALA A 104 4.02 -28.63 8.71
CA ALA A 104 4.25 -29.83 7.92
C ALA A 104 3.23 -30.01 6.78
N THR A 105 2.00 -29.54 7.00
CA THR A 105 0.91 -29.59 6.02
C THR A 105 0.78 -28.27 5.24
N GLY A 106 1.70 -27.32 5.44
CA GLY A 106 1.65 -26.00 4.82
C GLY A 106 2.35 -25.90 3.47
N VAL A 107 2.18 -24.76 2.81
CA VAL A 107 2.82 -24.46 1.50
C VAL A 107 4.34 -24.51 1.58
N HIS A 108 4.95 -24.03 2.67
CA HIS A 108 6.41 -24.14 2.81
C HIS A 108 6.88 -25.55 3.20
N GLY A 109 6.06 -26.34 3.89
CA GLY A 109 6.39 -27.72 4.26
C GLY A 109 6.27 -28.68 3.08
N LEU A 110 5.13 -28.67 2.37
CA LEU A 110 4.85 -29.55 1.24
C LEU A 110 5.47 -29.07 -0.08
N GLY A 111 5.77 -27.77 -0.17
CA GLY A 111 6.27 -27.14 -1.38
C GLY A 111 5.23 -27.02 -2.50
N THR A 112 5.62 -26.37 -3.60
CA THR A 112 4.73 -26.00 -4.72
C THR A 112 4.12 -27.21 -5.45
N LYS A 113 4.78 -28.37 -5.42
CA LYS A 113 4.29 -29.61 -6.06
C LYS A 113 3.60 -30.56 -5.09
N GLY A 114 4.00 -30.57 -3.82
CA GLY A 114 3.41 -31.45 -2.80
C GLY A 114 2.08 -30.93 -2.31
N PHE A 115 1.94 -29.61 -2.16
CA PHE A 115 0.72 -28.99 -1.64
C PHE A 115 -0.52 -29.32 -2.49
N PRO A 116 -0.51 -29.15 -3.83
CA PRO A 116 -1.68 -29.49 -4.64
C PRO A 116 -2.02 -30.98 -4.65
N LYS A 117 -1.02 -31.86 -4.47
CA LYS A 117 -1.26 -33.30 -4.35
C LYS A 117 -1.93 -33.68 -3.03
N HIS A 118 -1.68 -32.91 -1.97
CA HIS A 118 -2.23 -33.17 -0.65
C HIS A 118 -3.66 -32.66 -0.53
N TYR A 119 -3.94 -31.43 -1.00
CA TYR A 119 -5.26 -30.80 -0.83
C TYR A 119 -6.16 -30.83 -2.06
N GLY A 120 -5.62 -31.10 -3.25
CA GLY A 120 -6.39 -31.08 -4.50
C GLY A 120 -6.62 -29.69 -5.10
N PHE A 121 -6.10 -28.63 -4.48
CA PHE A 121 -6.13 -27.25 -4.98
C PHE A 121 -4.76 -26.58 -4.85
N THR A 122 -4.56 -25.48 -5.58
CA THR A 122 -3.28 -24.79 -5.70
C THR A 122 -3.25 -23.46 -4.92
N GLU A 123 -2.06 -22.87 -4.80
CA GLU A 123 -1.91 -21.48 -4.32
C GLU A 123 -2.71 -20.47 -5.17
N GLN A 124 -2.89 -20.72 -6.47
CA GLN A 124 -3.69 -19.84 -7.32
C GLN A 124 -5.17 -19.90 -6.93
N ASP A 125 -5.69 -21.09 -6.68
CA ASP A 125 -7.11 -21.27 -6.33
C ASP A 125 -7.45 -20.59 -5.00
N MET A 126 -6.54 -20.68 -4.01
CA MET A 126 -6.67 -19.94 -2.75
C MET A 126 -6.65 -18.42 -2.95
N LEU A 127 -5.76 -17.92 -3.80
CA LEU A 127 -5.68 -16.50 -4.12
C LEU A 127 -6.96 -16.02 -4.82
N ASP A 128 -7.44 -16.77 -5.81
CA ASP A 128 -8.66 -16.43 -6.56
C ASP A 128 -9.87 -16.41 -5.63
N LYS A 129 -10.00 -17.39 -4.72
CA LYS A 129 -11.06 -17.39 -3.71
C LYS A 129 -10.97 -16.18 -2.78
N ALA A 130 -9.79 -15.84 -2.29
CA ALA A 130 -9.60 -14.66 -1.43
C ALA A 130 -9.99 -13.36 -2.16
N LEU A 131 -9.59 -13.20 -3.42
CA LEU A 131 -9.94 -12.04 -4.23
C LEU A 131 -11.45 -11.97 -4.54
N GLN A 132 -12.09 -13.11 -4.80
CA GLN A 132 -13.54 -13.21 -4.96
C GLN A 132 -14.28 -12.77 -3.69
N LEU A 133 -13.85 -13.22 -2.52
CA LEU A 133 -14.45 -12.82 -1.23
C LEU A 133 -14.30 -11.32 -0.97
N LEU A 134 -13.20 -10.71 -1.42
CA LEU A 134 -12.99 -9.26 -1.34
C LEU A 134 -13.68 -8.48 -2.46
N ASN A 135 -14.36 -9.14 -3.40
CA ASN A 135 -14.95 -8.54 -4.60
C ASN A 135 -13.92 -7.74 -5.43
N ILE A 136 -12.70 -8.27 -5.56
CA ILE A 136 -11.61 -7.65 -6.32
C ILE A 136 -11.40 -8.44 -7.61
N THR A 137 -11.57 -7.81 -8.77
CA THR A 137 -11.26 -8.44 -10.06
C THR A 137 -9.74 -8.46 -10.29
N PRO A 138 -9.12 -9.62 -10.55
CA PRO A 138 -7.70 -9.67 -10.88
C PRO A 138 -7.44 -8.98 -12.22
N LYS A 139 -6.39 -8.16 -12.28
CA LYS A 139 -6.01 -7.42 -13.50
C LYS A 139 -5.48 -8.40 -14.55
N GLY A 140 -6.36 -8.93 -15.40
CA GLY A 140 -5.97 -9.86 -16.49
C GLY A 140 -7.01 -10.89 -16.91
N GLN A 141 -8.12 -11.04 -16.19
CA GLN A 141 -9.25 -11.85 -16.66
C GLN A 141 -10.22 -10.95 -17.43
N GLY A 142 -9.88 -10.65 -18.68
CA GLY A 142 -10.88 -10.17 -19.64
C GLY A 142 -11.92 -11.26 -19.82
N GLU A 143 -13.19 -10.88 -19.65
CA GLU A 143 -14.36 -11.73 -19.88
C GLU A 143 -14.17 -12.53 -21.17
N LYS A 144 -13.97 -13.84 -21.06
CA LYS A 144 -14.24 -14.72 -22.19
C LYS A 144 -15.74 -14.94 -22.21
N ALA A 145 -16.42 -14.08 -22.96
CA ALA A 145 -17.80 -14.29 -23.42
C ALA A 145 -17.90 -15.53 -24.30
#